data_AF-A0AAI9ZP53-F1
#
_entry.id   AF-A0AAI9ZP53-F1
#
_cell.length_a   1.000
_cell.length_b   1.000
_cell.length_c   1.000
_cell.angle_alpha   90.00
_cell.angle_beta   90.00
_cell.angle_gamma   90.00
#
_symmetry.space_group_name_H-M   'P 1'
#
loop_
_entity.id
_entity.type
_entity.pdbx_description
1 polymer ?
#
loop_
_entity_poly.entity_id
_entity_poly.type
_entity_poly.pdbx_seq_one_letter_code
_entity_poly.pdbx_strand_id
1 'polypeptide(L)'
;MGPIFTGLIALPLLWITSQLWNLYTNYRAALTVGLPIIICPYDPENLIYVVASVPLRPLFKRLLPATFFATVELTIVGWEFRDKSAVHDRIGPAFMLVTTGLNQLICADPTMAHAILNGRREFVQPDIVCKVMGFLGSNILTVSSVYFTDFSPSFKPLWMGFDGRTRPSDAALISHHRSSLHRK
;
A
#
# COMPACT_ATOMS: atom_id res chain seq x y z
N MET A 1 17.18 -16.68 40.93
CA MET A 1 15.89 -16.81 40.23
C MET A 1 15.20 -15.47 39.93
N GLY A 2 15.29 -14.44 40.79
CA GLY A 2 14.62 -13.14 40.57
C GLY A 2 14.86 -12.43 39.22
N PRO A 3 16.11 -12.19 38.78
CA PRO A 3 16.36 -11.33 37.61
C PRO A 3 15.94 -11.96 36.27
N ILE A 4 15.89 -13.29 36.20
CA ILE A 4 15.48 -14.02 34.98
C ILE A 4 13.99 -13.80 34.74
N PHE A 5 13.15 -13.93 35.78
CA PHE A 5 11.71 -13.66 35.67
C PHE A 5 11.43 -12.19 35.36
N THR A 6 12.18 -11.26 35.95
CA THR A 6 12.04 -9.83 35.64
C THR A 6 12.35 -9.54 34.18
N GLY A 7 13.42 -10.11 33.62
CA GLY A 7 13.75 -9.98 32.20
C GLY A 7 12.68 -10.60 31.28
N LEU A 8 12.16 -11.77 31.65
CA LEU A 8 11.14 -12.50 30.89
C LEU A 8 9.80 -11.76 30.86
N ILE A 9 9.48 -10.96 31.88
CA ILE A 9 8.28 -10.11 31.92
C ILE A 9 8.54 -8.73 31.28
N ALA A 10 9.72 -8.14 31.51
CA ALA A 10 10.04 -6.82 31.01
C ALA A 10 10.13 -6.78 29.47
N LEU A 11 10.68 -7.81 28.83
CA LEU A 11 10.78 -7.91 27.37
C LEU A 11 9.42 -7.86 26.66
N PRO A 12 8.44 -8.73 26.97
CA PRO A 12 7.12 -8.65 26.36
C PRO A 12 6.38 -7.38 26.73
N LEU A 13 6.57 -6.84 27.95
CA LEU A 13 5.96 -5.57 28.33
C LEU A 13 6.48 -4.42 27.47
N LEU A 14 7.80 -4.34 27.25
CA LEU A 14 8.43 -3.35 26.37
C LEU A 14 7.97 -3.50 24.91
N TRP A 15 7.83 -4.75 24.45
CA TRP A 15 7.30 -5.04 23.13
C TRP A 15 5.85 -4.54 22.98
N ILE A 16 4.99 -4.86 23.94
CA ILE A 16 3.58 -4.44 23.96
C ILE A 16 3.48 -2.91 24.01
N THR A 17 4.26 -2.24 24.86
CA THR A 17 4.23 -0.76 24.92
C THR A 17 4.71 -0.12 23.62
N SER A 18 5.71 -0.69 22.95
CA SER A 18 6.13 -0.26 21.61
C SER A 18 5.00 -0.40 20.59
N GLN A 19 4.28 -1.53 20.60
CA GLN A 19 3.17 -1.77 19.66
C GLN A 19 1.99 -0.82 19.93
N LEU A 20 1.65 -0.57 21.21
CA LEU A 20 0.63 0.42 21.57
C LEU A 20 1.04 1.84 21.16
N TRP A 21 2.33 2.19 21.30
CA TRP A 21 2.83 3.50 20.90
C TRP A 21 2.69 3.71 19.40
N ASN A 22 3.09 2.72 18.60
CA ASN A 22 2.93 2.75 17.14
C ASN A 22 1.46 2.83 16.73
N LEU A 23 0.59 2.05 17.38
CA LEU A 23 -0.86 2.12 17.13
C LEU A 23 -1.41 3.51 17.45
N TYR A 24 -0.95 4.15 18.53
CA TYR A 24 -1.38 5.48 18.91
C TYR A 24 -0.91 6.55 17.91
N THR A 25 0.35 6.50 17.46
CA THR A 25 0.85 7.44 16.45
C THR A 25 0.10 7.29 15.12
N ASN A 26 -0.15 6.04 14.73
CA ASN A 26 -0.90 5.71 13.52
C ASN A 26 -2.37 6.14 13.61
N TYR A 27 -2.98 5.98 14.78
CA TYR A 27 -4.34 6.44 15.05
C TYR A 27 -4.44 7.97 14.94
N ARG A 28 -3.48 8.70 15.52
CA ARG A 28 -3.43 10.17 15.38
C ARG A 28 -3.27 10.62 13.93
N ALA A 29 -2.44 9.93 13.14
CA ALA A 29 -2.30 10.20 11.72
C ALA A 29 -3.59 9.91 10.93
N ALA A 30 -4.31 8.83 11.28
CA ALA A 30 -5.59 8.52 10.62
C ALA A 30 -6.68 9.55 10.95
N LEU A 31 -6.69 10.10 12.18
CA LEU A 31 -7.63 11.14 12.58
C LEU A 31 -7.51 12.41 11.74
N THR A 32 -6.31 12.75 11.24
CA THR A 32 -6.14 13.96 10.39
C THR A 32 -6.75 13.79 9.00
N VAL A 33 -7.01 12.56 8.57
CA VAL A 33 -7.58 12.27 7.24
C VAL A 33 -9.11 12.46 7.24
N GLY A 34 -9.76 12.34 8.40
CA GLY A 34 -11.21 12.56 8.54
C GLY A 34 -12.09 11.46 7.94
N LEU A 35 -11.52 10.29 7.63
CA LEU A 35 -12.25 9.10 7.15
C LEU A 35 -12.72 8.24 8.33
N PRO A 36 -13.75 7.39 8.16
CA PRO A 36 -14.13 6.42 9.17
C PRO A 36 -12.98 5.45 9.47
N ILE A 37 -12.70 5.23 10.76
CA ILE A 37 -11.53 4.48 11.25
C ILE A 37 -11.97 3.15 11.84
N ILE A 38 -11.32 2.07 11.41
CA ILE A 38 -11.41 0.73 11.99
C ILE A 38 -10.07 0.41 12.64
N ILE A 39 -10.08 0.11 13.95
CA ILE A 39 -8.86 -0.15 14.71
C ILE A 39 -8.60 -1.66 14.76
N CYS A 40 -7.41 -2.07 14.30
CA CYS A 40 -6.89 -3.42 14.41
C CYS A 40 -5.67 -3.43 15.36
N PRO A 41 -5.76 -4.09 16.52
CA PRO A 41 -4.70 -4.08 17.52
C PRO A 41 -3.52 -5.02 17.18
N TYR A 42 -3.49 -5.60 15.99
CA TYR A 42 -2.42 -6.47 15.51
C TYR A 42 -2.02 -6.07 14.09
N ASP A 43 -0.79 -6.41 13.72
CA ASP A 43 -0.25 -6.13 12.40
C ASP A 43 -0.55 -7.30 11.43
N PRO A 44 -1.41 -7.07 10.42
CA PRO A 44 -1.75 -8.09 9.43
C PRO A 44 -0.61 -8.40 8.45
N GLU A 45 0.43 -7.57 8.39
CA GLU A 45 1.54 -7.72 7.44
C GLU A 45 2.58 -8.76 7.89
N ASN A 46 2.40 -9.34 9.08
CA ASN A 46 3.19 -10.46 9.52
C ASN A 46 2.98 -11.67 8.61
N LEU A 47 4.06 -12.19 8.02
CA LEU A 47 4.04 -13.36 7.13
C LEU A 47 3.32 -14.56 7.78
N ILE A 48 3.56 -14.78 9.07
CA ILE A 48 2.91 -15.83 9.85
C ILE A 48 1.40 -15.64 9.84
N TYR A 49 0.93 -14.40 10.04
CA TYR A 49 -0.49 -14.07 10.01
C TYR A 49 -1.07 -14.24 8.61
N VAL A 50 -0.39 -13.73 7.58
CA VAL A 50 -0.80 -13.88 6.17
C VAL A 50 -1.07 -15.35 5.82
N VAL A 51 -0.14 -16.26 6.16
CA VAL A 51 -0.26 -17.69 5.85
C VAL A 51 -1.26 -18.39 6.77
N ALA A 52 -1.28 -18.04 8.07
CA ALA A 52 -2.15 -18.68 9.06
C ALA A 52 -3.61 -18.21 8.97
N SER A 53 -3.87 -16.99 8.48
CA SER A 53 -5.19 -16.36 8.49
C SER A 53 -6.26 -17.16 7.74
N VAL A 54 -5.89 -17.78 6.61
CA VAL A 54 -6.79 -18.56 5.77
C VAL A 54 -7.29 -19.84 6.48
N PRO A 55 -6.41 -20.74 6.99
CA PRO A 55 -6.85 -21.93 7.72
C PRO A 55 -7.41 -21.63 9.10
N LEU A 56 -6.99 -20.54 9.77
CA LEU A 56 -7.50 -20.19 11.12
C LEU A 56 -8.87 -19.49 11.07
N ARG A 57 -9.36 -19.07 9.91
CA ARG A 57 -10.66 -18.40 9.78
C ARG A 57 -11.86 -19.15 10.42
N PRO A 58 -12.11 -20.45 10.18
CA PRO A 58 -13.20 -21.16 10.84
C PRO A 58 -13.05 -21.19 12.37
N LEU A 59 -11.81 -21.18 12.86
CA LEU A 59 -11.51 -21.09 14.29
C LEU A 59 -11.89 -19.71 14.83
N PHE A 60 -11.48 -18.63 14.14
CA PHE A 60 -11.83 -17.26 14.53
C PHE A 60 -13.34 -17.02 14.53
N LYS A 61 -14.07 -17.57 13.54
CA LYS A 61 -15.53 -17.46 13.48
C LYS A 61 -16.22 -18.15 14.66
N ARG A 62 -15.64 -19.23 15.19
CA ARG A 62 -16.19 -19.98 16.32
C ARG A 62 -15.84 -19.36 17.66
N LEU A 63 -14.68 -18.71 17.75
CA LEU A 63 -14.12 -18.22 19.02
C LEU A 63 -14.44 -16.74 19.29
N LEU A 64 -14.56 -15.89 18.26
CA LEU A 64 -14.74 -14.45 18.43
C LEU A 64 -16.21 -14.00 18.28
N PRO A 65 -16.64 -12.98 19.05
CA PRO A 65 -17.92 -12.29 18.83
C PRO A 65 -18.01 -11.70 17.42
N ALA A 66 -19.23 -11.62 16.87
CA ALA A 66 -19.47 -11.22 15.47
C ALA A 66 -18.88 -9.85 15.09
N THR A 67 -18.88 -8.88 16.01
CA THR A 67 -18.31 -7.54 15.79
C THR A 67 -16.79 -7.57 15.65
N PHE A 68 -16.10 -8.30 16.54
CA PHE A 68 -14.65 -8.49 16.42
C PHE A 68 -14.28 -9.32 15.20
N PHE A 69 -15.09 -10.34 14.88
CA PHE A 69 -14.88 -11.13 13.69
C PHE A 69 -14.99 -10.30 12.41
N ALA A 70 -15.89 -9.32 12.34
CA ALA A 70 -15.98 -8.43 11.17
C ALA A 70 -14.69 -7.62 10.96
N THR A 71 -14.09 -7.09 12.03
CA THR A 71 -12.80 -6.40 11.98
C THR A 71 -11.66 -7.34 11.58
N VAL A 72 -11.67 -8.57 12.11
CA VAL A 72 -10.66 -9.59 11.77
C VAL A 72 -10.86 -10.10 10.36
N GLU A 73 -12.07 -10.17 9.85
CA GLU A 73 -12.33 -10.60 8.48
C GLU A 73 -11.69 -9.65 7.48
N LEU A 74 -11.70 -8.34 7.76
CA LEU A 74 -11.06 -7.30 6.94
C LEU A 74 -9.53 -7.38 6.88
N THR A 75 -8.88 -8.11 7.78
CA THR A 75 -7.42 -8.27 7.77
C THR A 75 -6.99 -9.58 7.11
N ILE A 76 -7.91 -10.49 6.83
CA ILE A 76 -7.60 -11.78 6.18
C ILE A 76 -7.36 -11.53 4.70
N VAL A 77 -6.31 -12.13 4.12
CA VAL A 77 -6.03 -12.01 2.68
C VAL A 77 -7.23 -12.47 1.85
N GLY A 78 -7.64 -11.65 0.89
CA GLY A 78 -8.76 -11.95 0.00
C GLY A 78 -10.14 -11.68 0.62
N TRP A 79 -10.21 -10.90 1.70
CA TRP A 79 -11.46 -10.46 2.29
C TRP A 79 -12.34 -9.71 1.27
N GLU A 80 -11.71 -8.97 0.36
CA GLU A 80 -12.35 -8.17 -0.69
C GLU A 80 -13.22 -9.02 -1.62
N PHE A 81 -12.83 -10.26 -1.92
CA PHE A 81 -13.60 -11.16 -2.78
C PHE A 81 -14.83 -11.75 -2.09
N ARG A 82 -14.78 -11.83 -0.76
CA ARG A 82 -15.80 -12.51 0.05
C ARG A 82 -16.90 -11.56 0.44
N ASP A 83 -16.52 -10.39 0.92
CA ASP A 83 -17.43 -9.39 1.45
C ASP A 83 -17.91 -8.42 0.36
N LYS A 84 -17.14 -8.27 -0.72
CA LYS A 84 -17.46 -7.42 -1.88
C LYS A 84 -17.73 -5.98 -1.45
N SER A 85 -18.99 -5.52 -1.54
CA SER A 85 -19.40 -4.18 -1.15
C SER A 85 -19.99 -4.11 0.27
N ALA A 86 -20.22 -5.22 0.96
CA ALA A 86 -21.06 -5.22 2.16
C ALA A 86 -20.48 -4.37 3.31
N VAL A 87 -19.15 -4.34 3.48
CA VAL A 87 -18.49 -3.43 4.42
C VAL A 87 -18.57 -1.98 3.96
N HIS A 88 -18.45 -1.72 2.65
CA HIS A 88 -18.58 -0.36 2.10
C HIS A 88 -20.01 0.17 2.22
N ASP A 89 -21.02 -0.70 2.13
CA ASP A 89 -22.43 -0.34 2.34
C ASP A 89 -22.72 0.02 3.81
N ARG A 90 -21.96 -0.54 4.76
CA ARG A 90 -22.13 -0.30 6.21
C ARG A 90 -21.33 0.90 6.73
N ILE A 91 -20.10 1.06 6.27
CA ILE A 91 -19.14 2.03 6.83
C ILE A 91 -19.00 3.25 5.94
N GLY A 92 -19.17 3.06 4.63
CA GLY A 92 -19.05 4.11 3.63
C GLY A 92 -18.08 3.78 2.51
N PRO A 93 -17.99 4.68 1.51
CA PRO A 93 -17.22 4.46 0.29
C PRO A 93 -15.71 4.38 0.51
N ALA A 94 -15.20 4.89 1.63
CA ALA A 94 -13.80 4.82 1.99
C ALA A 94 -13.63 4.76 3.50
N PHE A 95 -12.68 3.96 3.98
CA PHE A 95 -12.34 3.85 5.39
C PHE A 95 -10.84 3.56 5.58
N MET A 96 -10.36 3.89 6.78
CA MET A 96 -8.98 3.65 7.19
C MET A 96 -8.90 2.48 8.16
N LEU A 97 -8.04 1.52 7.86
CA LEU A 97 -7.66 0.44 8.75
C LEU A 97 -6.37 0.83 9.47
N VAL A 98 -6.49 1.09 10.77
CA VAL A 98 -5.37 1.47 11.62
C VAL A 98 -4.80 0.22 12.27
N THR A 99 -3.53 -0.07 11.99
CA THR A 99 -2.82 -1.23 12.52
C THR A 99 -1.61 -0.78 13.34
N THR A 100 -0.98 -1.71 14.06
CA THR A 100 0.31 -1.45 14.75
C THR A 100 1.48 -1.27 13.78
N GLY A 101 1.30 -1.61 12.49
CA GLY A 101 2.29 -1.49 11.43
C GLY A 101 1.96 -0.33 10.50
N LEU A 102 1.52 -0.64 9.27
CA LEU A 102 1.10 0.37 8.29
C LEU A 102 -0.41 0.62 8.35
N ASN A 103 -0.78 1.89 8.17
CA ASN A 103 -2.17 2.28 7.98
C ASN A 103 -2.61 1.96 6.56
N GLN A 104 -3.71 1.23 6.43
CA GLN A 104 -4.23 0.83 5.13
C GLN A 104 -5.47 1.65 4.79
N LEU A 105 -5.45 2.28 3.63
CA LEU A 105 -6.59 3.01 3.08
C LEU A 105 -7.37 2.08 2.16
N ILE A 106 -8.65 1.89 2.44
CA ILE A 106 -9.53 1.04 1.64
C ILE A 106 -10.61 1.94 1.04
N CYS A 107 -10.71 1.93 -0.29
CA CYS A 107 -11.63 2.77 -1.05
C CYS A 107 -12.37 1.99 -2.13
N ALA A 108 -13.68 2.19 -2.20
CA ALA A 108 -14.55 1.69 -3.27
C ALA A 108 -15.05 2.82 -4.21
N ASP A 109 -14.79 4.09 -3.88
CA ASP A 109 -15.17 5.21 -4.74
C ASP A 109 -14.23 5.33 -5.96
N PRO A 110 -14.77 5.35 -7.20
CA PRO A 110 -13.96 5.43 -8.42
C PRO A 110 -13.17 6.73 -8.53
N THR A 111 -13.71 7.86 -8.07
CA THR A 111 -13.02 9.16 -8.15
C THR A 111 -11.77 9.17 -7.29
N MET A 112 -11.92 8.69 -6.05
CA MET A 112 -10.83 8.55 -5.10
C MET A 112 -9.81 7.50 -5.56
N ALA A 113 -10.26 6.37 -6.12
CA ALA A 113 -9.37 5.37 -6.69
C ALA A 113 -8.52 5.95 -7.84
N HIS A 114 -9.11 6.76 -8.73
CA HIS A 114 -8.36 7.45 -9.78
C HIS A 114 -7.32 8.43 -9.22
N ALA A 115 -7.66 9.19 -8.18
CA ALA A 115 -6.71 10.09 -7.53
C ALA A 115 -5.54 9.32 -6.89
N ILE A 116 -5.81 8.21 -6.21
CA ILE A 116 -4.79 7.35 -5.58
C ILE A 116 -3.88 6.73 -6.64
N LEU A 117 -4.44 6.21 -7.73
CA LEU A 117 -3.67 5.60 -8.81
C LEU A 117 -2.78 6.61 -9.53
N ASN A 118 -3.24 7.85 -9.71
CA ASN A 118 -2.42 8.95 -10.24
C ASN A 118 -1.30 9.36 -9.26
N GLY A 119 -1.59 9.33 -7.96
CA GLY A 119 -0.67 9.62 -6.86
C GLY A 119 0.12 8.41 -6.34
N ARG A 120 0.20 7.28 -7.07
CA ARG A 120 0.72 6.00 -6.56
C ARG A 120 2.11 6.02 -5.89
N ARG A 121 2.90 7.07 -6.11
CA ARG A 121 4.22 7.25 -5.48
C ARG A 121 4.13 7.68 -4.01
N GLU A 122 3.01 8.28 -3.62
CA GLU A 122 2.77 8.74 -2.26
C GLU A 122 2.22 7.61 -1.36
N PHE A 123 1.75 6.52 -1.97
CA PHE A 123 1.23 5.35 -1.28
C PHE A 123 2.30 4.26 -1.21
N VAL A 124 2.74 3.95 0.00
CA VAL A 124 3.70 2.86 0.24
C VAL A 124 2.97 1.53 0.11
N GLN A 125 3.49 0.64 -0.73
CA GLN A 125 3.01 -0.73 -0.80
C GLN A 125 3.69 -1.57 0.27
N PRO A 126 2.96 -2.42 1.00
CA PRO A 126 3.55 -3.30 2.01
C PRO A 126 4.65 -4.20 1.44
N ASP A 127 5.80 -4.25 2.09
CA ASP A 127 6.94 -5.08 1.67
C ASP A 127 6.59 -6.57 1.60
N ILE A 128 5.66 -7.02 2.45
CA ILE A 128 5.21 -8.41 2.46
C ILE A 128 4.53 -8.80 1.14
N VAL A 129 3.73 -7.89 0.57
CA VAL A 129 3.04 -8.08 -0.70
C VAL A 129 4.07 -8.13 -1.84
N CYS A 130 5.10 -7.28 -1.77
CA CYS A 130 6.23 -7.32 -2.70
C CYS A 130 7.02 -8.64 -2.59
N LYS A 131 7.32 -9.12 -1.37
CA LYS A 131 8.03 -10.37 -1.13
C LYS A 131 7.27 -11.59 -1.60
N VAL A 132 5.97 -11.67 -1.32
CA VAL A 132 5.11 -12.78 -1.76
C VAL A 132 4.98 -12.78 -3.28
N MET A 133 4.79 -11.61 -3.91
CA MET A 133 4.73 -11.53 -5.37
C MET A 133 6.09 -11.80 -6.04
N GLY A 134 7.20 -11.45 -5.40
CA GLY A 134 8.55 -11.72 -5.87
C GLY A 134 8.95 -13.19 -5.79
N PHE A 135 8.25 -14.00 -4.98
CA PHE A 135 8.46 -15.45 -4.93
C PHE A 135 8.19 -16.12 -6.29
N LEU A 136 7.27 -15.58 -7.10
CA LEU A 136 6.95 -16.07 -8.45
C LEU A 136 7.85 -15.47 -9.55
N GLY A 137 8.86 -14.66 -9.18
CA GLY A 137 9.72 -13.95 -10.12
C GLY A 137 9.50 -12.43 -10.10
N SER A 138 10.44 -11.69 -10.70
CA SER A 138 10.36 -10.22 -10.80
C SER A 138 9.16 -9.81 -11.65
N ASN A 139 8.17 -9.21 -11.00
CA ASN A 139 6.92 -8.77 -11.60
C ASN A 139 6.87 -7.25 -11.75
N ILE A 140 6.04 -6.75 -12.68
CA ILE A 140 5.78 -5.31 -12.86
C ILE A 140 5.35 -4.64 -11.55
N LEU A 141 4.73 -5.41 -10.64
CA LEU A 141 4.26 -4.97 -9.33
C LEU A 141 5.36 -4.95 -8.25
N THR A 142 6.47 -5.68 -8.44
CA THR A 142 7.63 -5.67 -7.52
C THR A 142 8.72 -4.69 -7.93
N VAL A 143 8.63 -4.19 -9.16
CA VAL A 143 9.53 -3.17 -9.67
C VAL A 143 9.12 -1.83 -9.08
N SER A 144 9.91 -1.31 -8.12
CA SER A 144 9.77 0.08 -7.69
C SER A 144 9.83 0.98 -8.92
N SER A 145 9.10 2.10 -8.93
CA SER A 145 9.00 3.00 -10.09
C SER A 145 10.36 3.42 -10.69
N VAL A 146 11.45 3.26 -9.94
CA VAL A 146 12.82 3.51 -10.39
C VAL A 146 13.24 2.56 -11.51
N TYR A 147 12.93 1.26 -11.42
CA TYR A 147 13.29 0.28 -12.46
C TYR A 147 12.22 0.12 -13.56
N PHE A 148 10.99 0.60 -13.35
CA PHE A 148 9.93 0.49 -14.39
C PHE A 148 10.27 1.32 -15.63
N THR A 149 10.90 2.50 -15.42
CA THR A 149 11.37 3.35 -16.51
C THR A 149 12.48 2.69 -17.34
N ASP A 150 13.29 1.81 -16.74
CA ASP A 150 14.33 1.03 -17.42
C ASP A 150 13.80 -0.26 -18.08
N PHE A 151 12.67 -0.80 -17.63
CA PHE A 151 11.99 -1.93 -18.28
C PHE A 151 11.09 -1.49 -19.46
N SER A 152 10.64 -0.23 -19.46
CA SER A 152 9.79 0.38 -20.48
C SER A 152 10.47 0.89 -21.80
N PRO A 153 11.80 0.84 -22.05
CA PRO A 153 12.31 1.22 -23.37
C PRO A 153 11.97 0.16 -24.44
N SER A 154 11.73 -1.10 -24.06
CA SER A 154 11.43 -2.17 -25.03
C SER A 154 10.00 -2.12 -25.59
N PHE A 155 9.07 -1.39 -24.95
CA PHE A 155 7.67 -1.25 -25.37
C PHE A 155 7.36 0.12 -26.01
N LYS A 156 8.38 0.96 -26.23
CA LYS A 156 8.28 2.20 -27.00
C LYS A 156 8.80 1.95 -28.43
N PRO A 157 7.97 1.42 -29.33
CA PRO A 157 7.80 2.14 -30.59
C PRO A 157 6.41 1.91 -31.19
N LEU A 158 5.42 2.77 -30.90
CA LEU A 158 4.31 3.01 -31.86
C LEU A 158 3.39 4.19 -31.52
N TRP A 159 3.40 4.72 -30.29
CA TRP A 159 2.49 5.80 -29.90
C TRP A 159 3.16 7.17 -29.74
N MET A 160 4.44 7.28 -30.12
CA MET A 160 5.21 8.52 -30.02
C MET A 160 5.07 9.37 -31.30
N GLY A 161 3.82 9.61 -31.70
CA GLY A 161 3.45 10.51 -32.81
C GLY A 161 2.49 11.63 -32.40
N PHE A 162 2.14 11.72 -31.11
CA PHE A 162 1.18 12.71 -30.59
C PHE A 162 1.64 13.22 -29.21
N ASP A 163 2.71 14.02 -29.19
CA ASP A 163 3.00 14.89 -28.04
C ASP A 163 3.12 16.34 -28.53
N GLY A 164 2.00 17.06 -28.42
CA GLY A 164 1.86 18.48 -28.77
C GLY A 164 2.52 19.42 -27.76
N ARG A 165 3.74 19.12 -27.31
CA ARG A 165 4.52 19.99 -26.41
C ARG A 165 5.93 20.22 -26.94
N THR A 166 6.04 20.93 -28.07
CA THR A 166 7.27 21.67 -28.39
C THR A 166 7.36 22.90 -27.47
N ARG A 167 8.24 22.85 -26.46
CA ARG A 167 8.63 24.05 -25.70
C ARG A 167 9.51 24.96 -26.59
N PRO A 168 9.27 26.28 -26.61
CA PRO A 168 9.83 27.21 -27.60
C PRO A 168 11.22 27.78 -27.23
N SER A 169 12.07 27.03 -26.53
CA SER A 169 13.40 27.52 -26.10
C SER A 169 14.58 26.94 -26.89
N ASP A 170 14.38 25.83 -27.61
CA ASP A 170 15.48 25.14 -28.31
C ASP A 170 15.50 25.42 -29.82
N ALA A 171 14.55 26.21 -30.32
CA ALA A 171 14.47 26.60 -31.73
C ALA A 171 15.51 27.66 -32.15
N ALA A 172 16.18 28.31 -31.19
CA ALA A 172 17.16 29.37 -31.47
C ALA A 172 18.59 28.85 -31.73
N LEU A 173 18.90 27.62 -31.35
CA LEU A 173 20.24 27.04 -31.52
C LEU A 173 20.43 26.32 -32.87
N ILE A 174 19.34 26.09 -33.61
CA ILE A 174 19.37 25.39 -34.91
C ILE A 174 19.45 26.38 -36.09
N SER A 175 19.18 27.67 -35.89
CA SER A 175 19.21 28.67 -36.98
C SER A 175 20.60 29.19 -37.33
N HIS A 176 21.58 29.11 -36.43
CA HIS A 176 22.97 29.57 -36.69
C HIS A 176 23.86 28.52 -37.37
N HIS A 177 23.49 27.24 -37.35
CA HIS A 177 24.26 26.17 -38.00
C HIS A 177 23.80 25.88 -39.45
N ARG A 178 22.71 26.52 -39.91
CA ARG A 178 22.09 26.27 -41.23
C ARG A 178 22.41 27.33 -42.29
N SER A 179 23.43 28.16 -42.09
CA SER A 179 23.87 29.17 -43.07
C SER A 179 25.26 28.93 -43.68
N SER A 180 25.99 27.89 -43.25
CA SER A 180 27.32 27.55 -43.81
C SER A 180 27.34 26.39 -44.82
N LEU A 181 26.20 25.71 -45.05
CA LEU A 181 26.11 24.57 -45.97
C LEU A 181 25.51 24.91 -47.35
N HIS A 182 25.24 26.19 -47.63
CA HIS A 182 24.82 26.67 -48.94
C HIS A 182 25.60 27.92 -49.36
N ARG A 183 26.93 27.83 -49.46
CA ARG A 183 27.70 28.73 -50.35
C ARG A 183 29.07 28.14 -50.73
N LYS A 184 29.08 27.53 -51.92
CA LYS A 184 30.23 27.26 -52.82
C LYS A 184 31.32 26.31 -52.35
#